data_AF-A0AA39F5R1-F1
#
_entry.id   AF-A0AA39F5R1-F1
#
_cell.length_a   1.000
_cell.length_b   1.000
_cell.length_c   1.000
_cell.angle_alpha   90.00
_cell.angle_beta   90.00
_cell.angle_gamma   90.00
#
_symmetry.space_group_name_H-M   'P 1'
#
loop_
_entity.id
_entity.type
_entity.pdbx_description
1 polymer ?
#
loop_
_entity_poly.entity_id
_entity_poly.type
_entity_poly.pdbx_seq_one_letter_code
_entity_poly.pdbx_strand_id
1 'polypeptide(L)'
;MDPEDMPKLNIAKDASKLSTSDRHYIKKIEEYNIERVARLKKYNRSGNIIGGLLGLGVISIYAYTIYAVKQERFLDDFDIPQTTTGKQ
;
A
#
# COMPACT_ATOMS: atom_id res chain seq x y z
N MET A 1 -10.60 -36.39 -4.33
CA MET A 1 -10.42 -35.47 -5.46
C MET A 1 -10.40 -34.09 -4.85
N ASP A 2 -9.21 -33.58 -4.55
CA ASP A 2 -9.05 -32.28 -3.87
C ASP A 2 -9.42 -31.14 -4.85
N PRO A 3 -10.20 -30.14 -4.40
CA PRO A 3 -10.68 -29.05 -5.26
C PRO A 3 -9.58 -28.10 -5.77
N GLU A 4 -8.34 -28.26 -5.31
CA GLU A 4 -7.20 -27.36 -5.59
C GLU A 4 -6.43 -27.71 -6.88
N ASP A 5 -6.59 -28.92 -7.43
CA ASP A 5 -5.85 -29.38 -8.62
C ASP A 5 -6.76 -29.53 -9.85
N MET A 6 -7.42 -28.45 -10.24
CA MET A 6 -8.12 -28.42 -11.52
C MET A 6 -7.10 -28.14 -12.64
N PRO A 7 -6.79 -29.11 -13.53
CA PRO A 7 -5.81 -28.90 -14.59
C PRO A 7 -6.29 -27.79 -15.52
N LYS A 8 -5.42 -26.80 -15.78
CA LYS A 8 -5.74 -25.70 -16.71
C LYS A 8 -6.02 -26.29 -18.08
N LEU A 9 -7.26 -26.12 -18.56
CA LEU A 9 -7.68 -26.64 -19.85
C LEU A 9 -6.92 -25.95 -20.98
N ASN A 10 -6.28 -26.74 -21.85
CA ASN A 10 -5.61 -26.21 -23.03
C ASN A 10 -6.61 -26.18 -24.19
N ILE A 11 -7.27 -25.03 -24.37
CA ILE A 11 -8.37 -24.83 -25.33
C ILE A 11 -8.01 -25.30 -26.76
N ALA A 12 -6.75 -25.19 -27.17
CA ALA A 12 -6.28 -25.62 -28.50
C ALA A 12 -6.15 -27.16 -28.65
N LYS A 13 -5.84 -27.90 -27.57
CA LYS A 13 -5.66 -29.36 -27.60
C LYS A 13 -6.94 -30.12 -27.27
N ASP A 14 -7.77 -29.57 -26.39
CA ASP A 14 -9.02 -30.21 -25.93
C ASP A 14 -10.26 -29.70 -26.69
N ALA A 15 -10.05 -28.78 -27.63
CA ALA A 15 -11.08 -28.20 -28.50
C ALA A 15 -11.97 -29.25 -29.20
N SER A 16 -11.39 -30.36 -29.62
CA SER A 16 -12.08 -31.44 -30.35
C SER A 16 -12.96 -32.31 -29.45
N LYS A 17 -12.75 -32.26 -28.13
CA LYS A 17 -13.52 -33.02 -27.13
C LYS A 17 -14.62 -32.21 -26.45
N LEU A 18 -14.67 -30.90 -26.70
CA LEU A 18 -15.61 -29.98 -26.07
C LEU A 18 -16.79 -29.66 -26.99
N SER A 19 -18.02 -29.88 -26.51
CA SER A 19 -19.22 -29.46 -27.21
C SER A 19 -19.30 -27.93 -27.30
N THR A 20 -19.99 -27.39 -28.30
CA THR A 20 -20.19 -25.93 -28.46
C THR A 20 -20.86 -25.29 -27.25
N SER A 21 -21.75 -26.02 -26.58
CA SER A 21 -22.39 -25.61 -25.32
C SER A 21 -21.39 -25.51 -24.16
N ASP A 22 -20.45 -26.44 -24.07
CA ASP A 22 -19.42 -26.45 -23.01
C ASP A 22 -18.49 -25.24 -23.14
N ARG A 23 -18.14 -24.88 -24.38
CA ARG A 23 -17.32 -23.67 -24.64
C ARG A 23 -18.00 -22.39 -24.19
N HIS A 24 -19.31 -22.27 -24.45
CA HIS A 24 -20.07 -21.10 -24.02
C HIS A 24 -20.18 -21.02 -22.49
N TYR A 25 -20.34 -22.17 -21.83
CA TYR A 25 -20.37 -22.25 -20.37
C TYR A 25 -19.04 -21.85 -19.74
N ILE A 26 -17.91 -22.38 -20.25
CA ILE A 26 -16.56 -22.03 -19.78
C ILE A 26 -16.31 -20.53 -19.93
N LYS A 27 -16.64 -19.95 -21.09
CA LYS A 27 -16.45 -18.52 -21.33
C LYS A 27 -17.25 -17.66 -20.34
N LYS A 28 -18.49 -18.05 -20.04
CA LYS A 28 -19.33 -17.34 -19.07
C LYS A 28 -18.77 -17.41 -17.65
N ILE A 29 -18.22 -18.56 -17.25
CA ILE A 29 -17.56 -18.71 -15.94
C ILE A 29 -16.28 -17.88 -15.87
N GLU A 30 -15.49 -17.86 -16.94
CA GLU A 30 -14.28 -17.06 -17.02
C GLU A 30 -14.58 -15.57 -16.83
N GLU A 31 -15.59 -15.04 -17.55
CA GLU A 31 -16.05 -13.65 -17.41
C GLU A 31 -16.46 -13.33 -15.97
N TYR A 32 -17.20 -14.22 -15.31
CA TYR A 32 -17.62 -14.04 -13.91
C TYR A 32 -16.43 -14.04 -12.93
N ASN A 33 -15.46 -14.92 -13.15
CA ASN A 33 -14.26 -15.00 -12.31
C ASN A 33 -13.38 -13.76 -12.49
N ILE A 34 -13.21 -13.27 -13.71
CA ILE A 34 -12.46 -12.03 -13.98
C ILE A 34 -13.10 -10.86 -13.23
N GLU A 35 -14.42 -10.72 -13.29
CA GLU A 35 -15.13 -9.65 -12.61
C GLU A 35 -14.99 -9.76 -11.07
N ARG A 36 -15.13 -10.97 -10.53
CA ARG A 36 -14.95 -11.24 -9.09
C ARG A 36 -13.54 -10.89 -8.63
N VAL A 37 -12.51 -11.34 -9.34
CA VAL A 37 -11.11 -11.07 -9.01
C VAL A 37 -10.80 -9.56 -9.15
N ALA A 38 -11.35 -8.90 -10.17
CA ALA A 38 -11.18 -7.45 -10.35
C ALA A 38 -11.73 -6.65 -9.16
N ARG A 39 -12.93 -7.03 -8.65
CA ARG A 39 -13.50 -6.42 -7.43
C ARG A 39 -12.61 -6.59 -6.21
N LEU A 40 -12.12 -7.80 -5.96
CA LEU A 40 -11.23 -8.09 -4.84
C LEU A 40 -9.91 -7.33 -4.94
N LYS A 41 -9.31 -7.30 -6.14
CA LYS A 41 -8.07 -6.57 -6.40
C LYS A 41 -8.24 -5.07 -6.18
N LYS A 42 -9.38 -4.50 -6.58
CA LYS A 42 -9.72 -3.09 -6.33
C LYS A 42 -9.75 -2.79 -4.83
N TYR A 43 -10.42 -3.64 -4.04
CA TYR A 43 -10.52 -3.47 -2.59
C TYR A 43 -9.14 -3.54 -1.91
N ASN A 44 -8.34 -4.55 -2.24
CA ASN A 44 -7.00 -4.73 -1.66
C ASN A 44 -6.05 -3.59 -2.05
N ARG A 45 -6.14 -3.07 -3.27
CA ARG A 45 -5.31 -1.94 -3.71
C ARG A 45 -5.66 -0.66 -2.95
N SER A 46 -6.93 -0.42 -2.65
CA SER A 46 -7.36 0.72 -1.84
C SER A 46 -6.83 0.66 -0.41
N GLY A 47 -6.80 -0.52 0.21
CA GLY A 47 -6.26 -0.69 1.57
C GLY A 47 -4.80 -0.26 1.70
N ASN A 48 -3.95 -0.67 0.76
CA ASN A 48 -2.53 -0.30 0.77
C ASN A 48 -2.31 1.21 0.57
N ILE A 49 -3.14 1.85 -0.26
CA ILE A 49 -3.05 3.31 -0.49
C ILE A 49 -3.44 4.07 0.78
N ILE A 50 -4.54 3.68 1.42
CA ILE A 50 -5.01 4.33 2.66
C ILE A 50 -3.98 4.15 3.78
N GLY A 51 -3.43 2.93 3.93
CA GLY A 51 -2.35 2.68 4.88
C GLY A 51 -1.11 3.52 4.63
N GLY A 52 -0.70 3.66 3.35
CA GLY A 52 0.41 4.52 2.95
C GLY A 52 0.17 6.00 3.26
N LEU A 53 -1.03 6.51 3.00
CA LEU A 53 -1.41 7.90 3.31
C LEU A 53 -1.39 8.18 4.82
N LEU A 54 -1.92 7.25 5.62
CA LEU A 54 -1.90 7.37 7.09
C LEU A 54 -0.46 7.35 7.62
N GLY A 55 0.38 6.43 7.12
CA GLY A 55 1.79 6.35 7.49
C GLY A 55 2.57 7.62 7.13
N LEU A 56 2.38 8.13 5.91
CA LEU A 56 2.98 9.40 5.49
C LEU A 56 2.50 10.57 6.35
N GLY A 57 1.21 10.60 6.72
CA GLY A 57 0.67 11.64 7.61
C GLY A 57 1.39 11.67 8.96
N VAL A 58 1.56 10.52 9.61
CA VAL A 58 2.29 10.41 10.88
C VAL A 58 3.75 10.83 10.74
N ILE A 59 4.45 10.34 9.70
CA ILE A 59 5.85 10.70 9.44
C ILE A 59 6.00 12.21 9.22
N SER A 60 5.06 12.81 8.48
CA SER A 60 5.08 14.24 8.16
C SER A 60 4.92 15.10 9.41
N ILE A 61 3.99 14.74 10.29
CA ILE A 61 3.78 15.44 11.56
C ILE A 61 5.04 15.35 12.43
N TYR A 62 5.58 14.14 12.60
CA TYR A 62 6.79 13.91 13.40
C TYR A 62 7.99 14.69 12.88
N ALA A 63 8.22 14.65 11.57
CA ALA A 63 9.30 15.40 10.93
C ALA A 63 9.12 16.91 11.10
N TYR A 64 7.89 17.41 10.93
CA TYR A 64 7.57 18.82 11.14
C TYR A 64 7.82 19.26 12.58
N THR A 65 7.42 18.46 13.58
CA THR A 65 7.66 18.76 14.99
C THR A 65 9.15 18.93 15.28
N ILE A 66 10.00 18.01 14.82
CA ILE A 66 11.46 18.11 15.04
C ILE A 66 12.04 19.33 14.31
N TYR A 67 11.62 19.57 13.07
CA TYR A 67 12.06 20.73 12.30
C TYR A 67 11.65 22.06 12.97
N ALA A 68 10.45 22.13 13.52
CA ALA A 68 9.97 23.28 14.29
C ALA A 68 10.78 23.47 15.57
N VAL A 69 11.01 22.41 16.34
CA VAL A 69 11.84 22.46 17.56
C VAL A 69 13.27 22.93 17.27
N LYS A 70 13.86 22.51 16.14
CA LYS A 70 15.20 22.96 15.73
C LYS A 70 15.27 24.46 15.42
N GLN A 71 14.16 25.09 15.04
CA GLN A 71 14.13 26.53 14.77
C GLN A 71 14.06 27.37 16.05
N GLU A 72 13.67 26.79 17.19
CA GLU A 72 13.78 27.48 18.47
C GLU A 72 15.26 27.50 18.93
N ARG A 73 15.84 28.70 19.11
CA ARG A 73 17.17 28.94 19.73
C ARG A 73 17.16 28.61 21.23
N PHE A 74 16.61 27.46 21.62
CA PHE A 74 16.30 27.14 23.02
C PHE A 74 17.53 27.12 23.94
N LEU A 75 18.76 26.96 23.43
CA LEU A 75 19.97 26.80 24.25
C LEU A 75 21.19 27.66 23.85
N ASP A 76 21.04 28.64 22.96
CA ASP A 76 22.15 29.53 22.55
C ASP A 76 22.04 30.94 23.17
N ASP A 77 20.96 31.22 23.91
CA ASP A 77 20.72 32.49 24.62
C ASP A 77 21.04 32.42 26.13
N PHE A 78 21.70 31.35 26.61
CA PHE A 78 22.40 31.41 27.89
C PHE A 78 23.71 32.19 27.71
N ASP A 79 23.58 33.49 27.44
CA ASP A 79 24.66 34.46 27.62
C ASP A 79 25.31 34.18 28.97
N ILE A 80 26.55 33.69 28.95
CA ILE A 80 27.39 33.64 30.15
C ILE A 80 27.61 35.11 30.50
N PRO A 81 27.04 35.65 31.60
CA PRO A 81 27.24 37.05 31.93
C PRO A 81 28.74 37.25 32.13
N GLN A 82 29.34 38.10 31.30
CA GLN A 82 30.74 38.49 31.44
C GLN A 82 30.85 39.16 32.81
N THR A 83 31.38 38.42 33.80
CA THR A 83 31.58 38.95 35.14
C THR A 83 32.52 40.13 35.00
N THR A 84 32.01 41.34 35.21
CA THR A 84 32.82 42.54 35.34
C THR A 84 33.73 42.33 36.55
N THR A 85 34.93 41.82 36.29
CA THR A 85 35.98 41.76 37.31
C THR A 85 36.42 43.19 37.52
N GLY A 86 35.75 43.89 38.43
CA GLY A 86 36.27 45.08 39.06
C GLY A 86 37.62 44.72 39.67
N LYS A 87 38.68 45.30 39.13
CA LYS A 87 39.95 45.42 39.83
C LYS A 87 40.28 46.90 39.92
N GLN A 88 40.20 47.38 41.16
CA GLN A 88 41.02 48.46 41.67
C GLN A 88 42.50 48.16 41.43
#